data_AF-A0A7S2K654-F1
#
_entry.id   AF-A0A7S2K654-F1
#
_cell.length_a   1.000
_cell.length_b   1.000
_cell.length_c   1.000
_cell.angle_alpha   90.00
_cell.angle_beta   90.00
_cell.angle_gamma   90.00
#
_symmetry.space_group_name_H-M   'P 1'
#
loop_
_entity.id
_entity.type
_entity.pdbx_description
1 polymer ?
#
loop_
_entity_poly.entity_id
_entity_poly.type
_entity_poly.pdbx_seq_one_letter_code
_entity_poly.pdbx_strand_id
1 'polypeptide(L)'
;QLLKELAEVHKCVFVSSAGNNGPGLGTVGAPGGSMEYVIGVGAFVSPGMMHAEYSMIMNDENENQNQEQNQEQEQKPQYNAFLHGTPYTWSSTGPTHDADFGVDIIAPGGAITSVPNWTLNHSQLMN
;
A
#
# COMPACT_ATOMS: atom_id res chain seq x y z
N GLN A 1 21.79 15.33 -6.56
CA GLN A 1 22.84 15.34 -7.61
C GLN A 1 23.18 13.93 -8.07
N LEU A 2 23.50 12.98 -7.18
CA LEU A 2 23.83 11.60 -7.57
C LEU A 2 22.67 10.83 -8.24
N LEU A 3 21.47 10.83 -7.65
CA LEU A 3 20.30 10.12 -8.22
C LEU A 3 19.96 10.60 -9.63
N LYS A 4 20.00 11.91 -9.85
CA LYS A 4 19.81 12.54 -11.16
C LYS A 4 20.80 12.01 -12.19
N GLU A 5 22.10 11.97 -11.85
CA GLU A 5 23.14 11.46 -12.74
C GLU A 5 22.91 9.98 -13.08
N LEU A 6 22.62 9.15 -12.07
CA LEU A 6 22.33 7.74 -12.29
C LEU A 6 21.09 7.52 -13.17
N ALA A 7 20.03 8.30 -12.98
CA ALA A 7 18.82 8.20 -13.77
C ALA A 7 19.01 8.72 -15.21
N GLU A 8 19.56 9.92 -15.38
CA GLU A 8 19.63 10.58 -16.68
C GLU A 8 20.81 10.10 -17.53
N VAL A 9 21.99 9.88 -16.93
CA VAL A 9 23.22 9.49 -17.64
C VAL A 9 23.33 7.98 -17.72
N HIS A 10 23.18 7.29 -16.58
CA HIS A 10 23.36 5.84 -16.51
C HIS A 10 22.08 5.04 -16.77
N LYS A 11 20.93 5.72 -16.97
CA LYS A 11 19.64 5.11 -17.29
C LYS A 11 19.17 4.10 -16.22
N CYS A 12 19.53 4.34 -14.96
CA CYS A 12 19.07 3.56 -13.84
C CYS A 12 17.65 4.01 -13.44
N VAL A 13 16.74 3.05 -13.31
CA VAL A 13 15.39 3.30 -12.77
C VAL A 13 15.40 3.02 -11.28
N PHE A 14 14.96 3.99 -10.48
CA PHE A 14 14.84 3.86 -9.04
C PHE A 14 13.37 3.75 -8.65
N VAL A 15 13.07 2.78 -7.80
CA VAL A 15 11.74 2.54 -7.24
C VAL A 15 11.90 2.42 -5.73
N SER A 16 11.02 3.07 -4.98
CA SER A 16 11.02 3.00 -3.52
C SER A 16 9.60 3.07 -2.97
N SER A 17 9.37 2.45 -1.82
CA SER A 17 8.09 2.53 -1.11
C SER A 17 7.80 3.97 -0.69
N ALA A 18 6.52 4.37 -0.73
CA ALA A 18 6.04 5.63 -0.15
C ALA A 18 6.26 5.71 1.38
N GLY A 19 6.26 4.55 2.04
CA GLY A 19 6.38 4.41 3.50
C GLY A 19 5.11 3.90 4.16
N ASN A 20 5.21 3.64 5.46
CA ASN A 20 4.17 3.03 6.29
C ASN A 20 3.69 3.94 7.44
N ASN A 21 3.83 5.25 7.28
CA ASN A 21 3.50 6.25 8.32
C ASN A 21 2.14 6.94 8.07
N GLY A 22 1.31 6.40 7.17
CA GLY A 22 -0.04 6.89 6.92
C GLY A 22 -1.00 6.73 8.12
N PRO A 23 -2.26 7.15 7.99
CA PRO A 23 -2.93 7.66 6.78
C PRO A 23 -2.81 9.19 6.57
N GLY A 24 -2.20 9.90 7.52
CA GLY A 24 -2.13 11.37 7.49
C GLY A 24 -1.42 11.91 6.25
N LEU A 25 -1.90 13.06 5.74
CA LEU A 25 -1.24 13.76 4.64
C LEU A 25 0.18 14.18 5.02
N GLY A 26 1.10 14.15 4.06
CA GLY A 26 2.50 14.55 4.28
C GLY A 26 3.34 13.54 5.05
N THR A 27 2.95 12.27 5.02
CA THR A 27 3.66 11.17 5.67
C THR A 27 4.58 10.40 4.73
N VAL A 28 4.65 10.81 3.45
CA VAL A 28 5.57 10.24 2.47
C VAL A 28 7.03 10.53 2.89
N GLY A 29 7.84 9.47 2.89
CA GLY A 29 9.22 9.53 3.34
C GLY A 29 10.23 9.65 2.18
N ALA A 30 11.46 9.98 2.54
CA ALA A 30 12.60 9.84 1.64
C ALA A 30 13.05 8.37 1.56
N PRO A 31 13.48 7.87 0.38
CA PRO A 31 13.51 8.54 -0.91
C PRO A 31 12.23 8.37 -1.74
N GLY A 32 11.32 7.47 -1.34
CA GLY A 32 10.21 6.97 -2.17
C GLY A 32 9.02 7.89 -2.37
N GLY A 33 9.27 9.19 -2.39
CA GLY A 33 8.29 10.18 -2.80
C GLY A 33 8.76 11.61 -2.63
N SER A 34 9.79 11.85 -1.84
CA SER A 34 10.37 13.18 -1.68
C SER A 34 11.49 13.50 -2.68
N MET A 35 11.61 12.75 -3.79
CA MET A 35 12.71 12.88 -4.75
C MET A 35 12.25 12.70 -6.21
N GLU A 36 12.60 13.65 -7.07
CA GLU A 36 12.16 13.76 -8.49
C GLU A 36 12.57 12.59 -9.43
N TYR A 37 13.54 11.75 -9.04
CA TYR A 37 14.10 10.68 -9.89
C TYR A 37 13.80 9.27 -9.35
N VAL A 38 12.80 9.15 -8.50
CA VAL A 38 12.40 7.90 -7.84
C VAL A 38 10.91 7.71 -8.05
N ILE A 39 10.52 6.51 -8.48
CA ILE A 39 9.12 6.14 -8.56
C ILE A 39 8.67 5.70 -7.16
N GLY A 40 7.81 6.50 -6.53
CA GLY A 40 7.18 6.25 -5.24
C GLY A 40 6.00 5.30 -5.36
N VAL A 41 6.01 4.20 -4.59
CA VAL A 41 4.96 3.17 -4.63
C VAL A 41 4.21 3.11 -3.29
N GLY A 42 2.92 3.43 -3.33
CA GLY A 42 2.00 3.25 -2.21
C GLY A 42 1.45 1.82 -2.11
N ALA A 43 1.00 1.45 -0.91
CA ALA A 43 0.41 0.14 -0.68
C ALA A 43 -1.10 0.16 -0.92
N PHE A 44 -1.59 -0.81 -1.68
CA PHE A 44 -3.01 -1.07 -1.92
C PHE A 44 -3.39 -2.43 -1.36
N VAL A 45 -4.61 -2.54 -0.84
CA VAL A 45 -5.13 -3.83 -0.37
C VAL A 45 -6.43 -4.16 -1.09
N SER A 46 -6.46 -5.36 -1.66
CA SER A 46 -7.66 -5.91 -2.28
C SER A 46 -8.62 -6.48 -1.23
N PRO A 47 -9.91 -6.68 -1.57
CA PRO A 47 -10.85 -7.29 -0.64
C PRO A 47 -10.39 -8.68 -0.13
N GLY A 48 -9.78 -9.50 -0.99
CA GLY A 48 -9.24 -10.79 -0.56
C GLY A 48 -8.13 -10.67 0.49
N MET A 49 -7.20 -9.73 0.31
CA MET A 49 -6.08 -9.50 1.23
C MET A 49 -6.55 -8.89 2.55
N MET A 50 -7.47 -7.94 2.50
CA MET A 50 -8.10 -7.35 3.68
C MET A 50 -8.72 -8.42 4.58
N HIS A 51 -9.41 -9.41 4.01
CA HIS A 51 -10.01 -10.51 4.79
C HIS A 51 -8.98 -11.53 5.27
N ALA A 52 -8.07 -11.98 4.39
CA ALA A 52 -7.18 -13.09 4.68
C ALA A 52 -5.93 -12.70 5.47
N GLU A 53 -5.39 -11.51 5.26
CA GLU A 53 -4.06 -11.11 5.75
C GLU A 53 -4.13 -10.04 6.84
N TYR A 54 -5.09 -9.12 6.75
CA TYR A 54 -5.09 -7.89 7.55
C TYR A 54 -6.32 -7.70 8.44
N SER A 55 -7.26 -8.64 8.44
CA SER A 55 -8.50 -8.59 9.24
C SER A 55 -9.25 -7.25 9.14
N MET A 56 -9.20 -6.63 7.97
CA MET A 56 -9.85 -5.34 7.72
C MET A 56 -11.35 -5.53 7.52
N ILE A 57 -12.12 -4.59 8.07
CA ILE A 57 -13.58 -4.57 7.96
C ILE A 57 -13.94 -4.20 6.52
N MET A 58 -14.66 -5.09 5.85
CA MET A 58 -15.33 -4.79 4.58
C MET A 58 -16.61 -4.03 4.88
N ASN A 59 -16.79 -2.88 4.25
CA ASN A 59 -18.12 -2.31 4.17
C ASN A 59 -18.82 -2.99 3.00
N ASP A 60 -19.67 -3.96 3.29
CA ASP A 60 -20.61 -4.47 2.29
C ASP A 60 -21.68 -3.38 2.08
N GLU A 61 -21.52 -2.58 1.01
CA GLU A 61 -22.52 -1.57 0.61
C GLU A 61 -23.89 -2.18 0.24
N ASN A 62 -24.07 -3.50 0.39
CA ASN A 62 -25.29 -4.25 0.07
C ASN A 62 -26.10 -4.71 1.30
N GLU A 63 -25.83 -4.21 2.52
CA GLU A 63 -26.57 -4.63 3.74
C GLU A 63 -28.06 -4.24 3.77
N ASN A 64 -28.59 -3.51 2.77
CA ASN A 64 -29.98 -3.05 2.76
C ASN A 64 -30.95 -3.85 1.87
N GLN A 65 -30.60 -5.02 1.31
CA GLN A 65 -31.56 -5.76 0.44
C GLN A 65 -31.81 -7.24 0.71
N ASN A 66 -31.06 -7.95 1.56
CA ASN A 66 -31.25 -9.40 1.72
C ASN A 66 -31.45 -9.83 3.18
N GLN A 67 -32.56 -9.41 3.79
CA GLN A 67 -33.18 -10.24 4.82
C GLN A 67 -34.00 -11.32 4.08
N GLU A 68 -33.79 -12.59 4.44
CA GLU A 68 -34.42 -13.81 3.89
C GLU A 68 -33.66 -14.50 2.75
N GLN A 69 -32.68 -15.34 3.10
CA GLN A 69 -32.72 -16.80 2.81
C GLN A 69 -31.43 -17.49 3.30
N ASN A 70 -31.54 -18.18 4.42
CA ASN A 70 -30.53 -19.12 4.92
C ASN A 70 -30.62 -20.44 4.15
N GLN A 71 -29.58 -20.83 3.41
CA GLN A 71 -29.23 -22.25 3.17
C GLN A 71 -27.71 -22.42 3.16
N GLU A 72 -27.26 -23.39 3.96
CA GLU A 72 -25.86 -23.80 4.12
C GLU A 72 -25.25 -24.26 2.80
N GLN A 73 -24.51 -23.35 2.17
CA GLN A 73 -23.48 -23.67 1.19
C GLN A 73 -22.21 -22.98 1.69
N GLU A 74 -21.04 -23.58 1.52
CA GLU A 74 -19.75 -22.89 1.67
C GLU A 74 -19.71 -21.74 0.66
N GLN A 75 -20.33 -20.62 1.03
CA GLN A 75 -20.28 -19.39 0.28
C GLN A 75 -18.88 -18.86 0.52
N LYS A 76 -17.95 -19.20 -0.39
CA LYS A 76 -16.85 -18.27 -0.67
C LYS A 76 -17.52 -16.91 -0.79
N PRO A 77 -17.13 -15.90 0.01
CA PRO A 77 -17.71 -14.59 -0.14
C PRO A 77 -17.56 -14.26 -1.62
N GLN A 78 -18.68 -14.03 -2.31
CA GLN A 78 -18.62 -13.46 -3.64
C GLN A 78 -18.15 -12.03 -3.44
N TYR A 79 -16.85 -11.87 -3.21
CA TYR A 79 -16.17 -10.61 -3.41
C TYR A 79 -16.40 -10.34 -4.89
N ASN A 80 -17.42 -9.52 -5.18
CA ASN A 80 -17.57 -8.95 -6.50
C ASN A 80 -16.16 -8.48 -6.87
N ALA A 81 -15.60 -8.95 -7.99
CA ALA A 81 -14.26 -8.55 -8.43
C ALA A 81 -14.15 -7.01 -8.64
N PHE A 82 -15.25 -6.31 -8.45
CA PHE A 82 -15.48 -4.87 -8.50
C PHE A 82 -15.64 -4.18 -7.13
N LEU A 83 -15.56 -4.89 -5.99
CA LEU A 83 -15.33 -4.25 -4.70
C LEU A 83 -13.96 -3.57 -4.79
N HIS A 84 -13.99 -2.25 -5.02
CA HIS A 84 -12.79 -1.43 -5.18
C HIS A 84 -11.89 -1.66 -3.97
N GLY A 85 -10.69 -2.19 -4.17
CA GLY A 85 -9.71 -2.19 -3.09
C GLY A 85 -9.35 -0.75 -2.73
N THR A 86 -8.74 -0.56 -1.57
CA THR A 86 -8.41 0.76 -1.04
C THR A 86 -6.91 0.89 -0.78
N PRO A 87 -6.37 2.11 -0.74
CA PRO A 87 -5.04 2.33 -0.17
C PRO A 87 -4.99 1.73 1.24
N TYR A 88 -3.90 1.02 1.53
CA TYR A 88 -3.72 0.43 2.83
C TYR A 88 -3.70 1.52 3.91
N THR A 89 -4.31 1.26 5.07
CA THR A 89 -4.50 2.28 6.13
C THR A 89 -3.19 2.91 6.60
N TRP A 90 -2.08 2.17 6.54
CA TRP A 90 -0.75 2.68 6.91
C TRP A 90 0.09 3.16 5.73
N SER A 91 -0.38 3.06 4.48
CA SER A 91 0.35 3.60 3.34
C SER A 91 0.55 5.10 3.55
N SER A 92 1.80 5.54 3.55
CA SER A 92 2.12 6.97 3.58
C SER A 92 1.48 7.67 2.38
N THR A 93 1.03 8.90 2.60
CA THR A 93 0.39 9.73 1.58
C THR A 93 1.09 11.07 1.45
N GLY A 94 1.11 11.62 0.23
CA GLY A 94 1.51 13.00 0.00
C GLY A 94 0.49 14.02 0.50
N PRO A 95 0.63 15.30 0.13
CA PRO A 95 1.75 15.85 -0.62
C PRO A 95 3.04 15.87 0.21
N THR A 96 4.20 15.92 -0.44
CA THR A 96 5.49 16.14 0.23
C THR A 96 5.60 17.55 0.80
N HIS A 97 6.62 17.81 1.60
CA HIS A 97 6.87 19.13 2.20
C HIS A 97 7.13 20.26 1.18
N ASP A 98 7.60 19.91 -0.02
CA ASP A 98 7.80 20.81 -1.16
C ASP A 98 6.58 20.87 -2.11
N ALA A 99 5.44 20.33 -1.66
CA ALA A 99 4.15 20.32 -2.35
C ALA A 99 4.07 19.46 -3.62
N ASP A 100 5.01 18.54 -3.83
CA ASP A 100 4.88 17.46 -4.80
C ASP A 100 3.87 16.40 -4.32
N PHE A 101 3.31 15.60 -5.23
CA PHE A 101 2.35 14.54 -4.88
C PHE A 101 3.02 13.40 -4.11
N GLY A 102 4.29 13.12 -4.41
CA GLY A 102 5.14 12.14 -3.76
C GLY A 102 4.84 10.66 -4.03
N VAL A 103 3.58 10.25 -4.16
CA VAL A 103 3.25 8.87 -4.56
C VAL A 103 2.84 8.85 -6.02
N ASP A 104 3.57 8.10 -6.86
CA ASP A 104 3.31 8.02 -8.30
C ASP A 104 2.27 6.96 -8.63
N ILE A 105 2.40 5.77 -8.01
CA ILE A 105 1.55 4.62 -8.26
C ILE A 105 1.24 3.86 -6.97
N ILE A 106 0.21 3.03 -7.02
CA ILE A 106 -0.11 2.07 -5.96
C ILE A 106 0.00 0.64 -6.50
N ALA A 107 0.42 -0.29 -5.65
CA ALA A 107 0.49 -1.70 -5.98
C ALA A 107 -0.07 -2.56 -4.83
N PRO A 108 -0.67 -3.73 -5.12
CA PRO A 108 -1.10 -4.66 -4.07
C PRO A 108 0.08 -5.02 -3.15
N GLY A 109 -0.08 -4.85 -1.84
CA GLY A 109 0.96 -5.22 -0.88
C GLY A 109 0.69 -4.78 0.56
N GLY A 110 1.53 -5.27 1.46
CA GLY A 110 1.51 -4.96 2.89
C GLY A 110 2.57 -3.96 3.30
N ALA A 111 2.26 -3.10 4.28
CA ALA A 111 3.22 -2.15 4.86
C ALA A 111 4.24 -2.78 5.85
N ILE A 112 4.46 -4.10 5.77
CA ILE A 112 5.35 -4.85 6.66
C ILE A 112 6.16 -5.83 5.82
N THR A 113 7.47 -5.61 5.71
CA THR A 113 8.41 -6.62 5.21
C THR A 113 9.24 -7.19 6.35
N SER A 114 9.51 -8.50 6.28
CA SER A 114 10.37 -9.19 7.24
C SER A 114 11.81 -8.74 7.11
N VAL A 115 12.47 -8.46 8.24
CA VAL A 115 13.92 -8.24 8.25
C VAL A 115 14.62 -9.58 8.02
N PRO A 116 15.59 -9.67 7.09
CA PRO A 116 16.37 -10.89 6.90
C PRO A 116 16.98 -11.37 8.22
N ASN A 117 16.89 -12.67 8.49
CA ASN A 117 17.38 -13.26 9.75
C ASN A 117 18.86 -12.92 10.06
N TRP A 118 19.68 -12.66 9.04
CA TRP A 118 21.10 -12.32 9.23
C TRP A 118 21.31 -10.95 9.89
N THR A 119 20.33 -10.03 9.81
CA THR A 119 20.39 -8.71 10.46
C THR A 119 20.24 -8.83 11.98
N LEU A 120 19.82 -9.99 12.51
CA LEU A 120 19.68 -10.28 13.96
C LEU A 120 18.76 -9.31 14.73
N ASN A 121 17.94 -8.53 14.03
CA ASN A 121 16.95 -7.63 14.59
C ASN A 121 15.55 -8.20 14.41
N HIS A 122 15.23 -9.26 15.17
CA HIS A 122 13.98 -10.01 15.04
C HIS A 122 12.69 -9.21 15.31
N SER A 123 12.80 -8.02 15.91
CA SER A 123 11.67 -7.13 16.20
C SER A 123 11.65 -5.88 15.32
N GLN A 124 12.59 -5.73 14.39
CA GLN A 124 12.60 -4.60 13.47
C GLN A 124 11.60 -4.85 12.36
N LEU A 125 10.72 -3.87 12.14
CA LEU A 125 9.83 -3.82 11.00
C LEU A 125 10.50 -2.96 9.92
N MET A 126 10.45 -3.40 8.68
CA MET A 126 10.95 -2.64 7.52
C MET A 126 9.81 -2.31 6.57
N ASN A 127 10.05 -1.24 5.81
CA ASN A 127 9.28 -0.80 4.64
C ASN A 127 9.89 -1.34 3.34
#